data_AF-A0A846HMU6-F1
#
_entry.id   AF-A0A846HMU6-F1
#
_cell.length_a   1.000
_cell.length_b   1.000
_cell.length_c   1.000
_cell.angle_alpha   90.00
_cell.angle_beta   90.00
_cell.angle_gamma   90.00
#
_symmetry.space_group_name_H-M   'P 1'
#
loop_
_entity.id
_entity.type
_entity.pdbx_description
1 polymer ?
#
loop_
_entity_poly.entity_id
_entity_poly.type
_entity_poly.pdbx_seq_one_letter_code
_entity_poly.pdbx_strand_id
1 'polypeptide(L)'
;MQAPAVPDLRTSDRPERLFGLVVLLIAFGGFGVWSALAPIDSAAVAPGVVTVESSRKTVQHFDGGIVEQILVTEGDQVEAGQLLVHLDDTQVRAQLEITR
;
A
#
# COMPACT_ATOMS: atom_id res chain seq x y z
N MET A 1 -49.03 80.44 -14.22
CA MET A 1 -48.37 79.40 -13.42
C MET A 1 -47.30 78.75 -14.29
N GLN A 2 -46.03 79.06 -14.06
CA GLN A 2 -44.90 78.52 -14.83
C GLN A 2 -44.42 77.24 -14.15
N ALA A 3 -44.35 76.13 -14.89
CA ALA A 3 -43.84 74.87 -14.34
C ALA A 3 -42.32 75.00 -14.05
N PRO A 4 -41.82 74.44 -12.93
CA PRO A 4 -40.40 74.52 -12.60
C PRO A 4 -39.57 73.71 -13.60
N ALA A 5 -38.46 74.29 -14.06
CA ALA A 5 -37.49 73.61 -14.91
C ALA A 5 -36.85 72.45 -14.13
N VAL A 6 -37.05 71.23 -14.61
CA VAL A 6 -36.50 70.02 -13.98
C VAL A 6 -35.02 69.91 -14.40
N PRO A 7 -34.07 69.75 -13.46
CA PRO A 7 -32.67 69.51 -13.80
C PRO A 7 -32.53 68.20 -14.58
N ASP A 8 -31.79 68.24 -15.69
CA ASP A 8 -31.51 67.05 -16.50
C ASP A 8 -30.61 66.10 -15.70
N LEU A 9 -31.20 65.03 -15.16
CA LEU A 9 -30.48 63.98 -14.46
C LEU A 9 -29.74 63.16 -15.52
N ARG A 10 -28.41 63.13 -15.46
CA ARG A 10 -27.60 62.28 -16.34
C ARG A 10 -27.87 60.80 -16.06
N THR A 11 -28.93 60.24 -16.64
CA THR A 11 -29.30 58.81 -16.64
C THR A 11 -28.41 58.00 -17.59
N SER A 12 -27.12 58.34 -17.68
CA SER A 12 -26.21 57.58 -18.53
C SER A 12 -25.63 56.44 -17.70
N ASP A 13 -26.37 55.33 -17.62
CA ASP A 13 -25.98 54.14 -16.83
C ASP A 13 -24.95 53.23 -17.54
N ARG A 14 -24.45 53.67 -18.70
CA ARG A 14 -23.52 52.88 -19.53
C ARG A 14 -22.19 52.57 -18.83
N PRO A 15 -21.48 53.55 -18.21
CA PRO A 15 -20.22 53.25 -17.54
C PRO A 15 -20.41 52.35 -16.32
N GLU A 16 -21.52 52.47 -15.59
CA GLU A 16 -21.85 51.67 -14.41
C GLU A 16 -22.19 50.23 -14.79
N ARG A 17 -22.97 50.04 -15.87
CA ARG A 17 -23.27 48.71 -16.41
C ARG A 17 -22.03 48.02 -16.97
N LEU A 18 -21.15 48.77 -17.64
CA LEU A 18 -19.90 48.22 -18.15
C LEU A 18 -18.97 47.81 -17.00
N PHE A 19 -18.88 48.64 -15.96
CA PHE A 19 -18.12 48.32 -14.76
C PHE A 19 -18.65 47.05 -14.09
N GLY A 20 -19.97 46.95 -13.91
CA GLY A 20 -20.60 45.74 -13.37
C GLY A 20 -20.31 44.48 -14.21
N LEU A 21 -20.38 44.61 -15.55
CA LEU A 21 -20.07 43.49 -16.46
C LEU A 21 -18.60 43.07 -16.35
N VAL A 22 -17.66 44.02 -16.29
CA VAL A 22 -16.23 43.73 -16.15
C VAL A 22 -15.94 43.02 -14.83
N VAL A 23 -16.51 43.51 -13.72
CA VAL A 23 -16.36 42.87 -12.41
C VAL A 23 -16.90 41.44 -12.43
N LEU A 24 -18.06 41.23 -13.06
CA LEU A 24 -18.66 39.90 -13.18
C LEU A 24 -17.80 38.97 -14.03
N LEU A 25 -17.27 39.44 -15.16
CA LEU A 25 -16.37 38.65 -16.00
C LEU A 25 -15.06 38.31 -15.30
N ILE A 26 -14.49 39.22 -14.51
CA ILE A 26 -13.28 38.95 -13.73
C ILE A 26 -13.55 37.93 -12.64
N ALA A 27 -14.67 38.07 -11.91
CA ALA A 27 -15.02 37.15 -10.84
C ALA A 27 -15.25 35.73 -11.36
N PHE A 28 -16.12 35.57 -12.36
CA PHE A 28 -16.44 34.25 -12.92
C PHE A 28 -15.30 33.70 -13.78
N GLY A 29 -14.65 34.53 -14.58
CA GLY A 29 -13.52 34.13 -15.42
C GLY A 29 -12.30 33.77 -14.58
N GLY A 30 -11.92 34.61 -13.62
CA GLY A 30 -10.80 34.34 -12.72
C GLY A 30 -11.01 33.09 -11.87
N PHE A 31 -12.20 32.95 -11.26
CA PHE A 31 -12.55 31.76 -10.50
C PHE A 31 -12.63 30.50 -11.37
N GLY A 32 -13.22 30.60 -12.56
CA GLY A 32 -13.34 29.47 -13.49
C GLY A 32 -11.98 28.99 -14.01
N VAL A 33 -11.11 29.92 -14.40
CA VAL A 33 -9.73 29.62 -14.82
C VAL A 33 -8.97 28.97 -13.66
N TRP A 34 -9.02 29.55 -12.46
CA TRP A 34 -8.35 28.97 -11.31
C TRP A 34 -8.90 27.57 -10.97
N SER A 35 -10.22 27.39 -10.96
CA SER A 35 -10.86 26.09 -10.68
C SER A 35 -10.51 25.02 -11.71
N ALA A 36 -10.33 25.38 -12.98
CA ALA A 36 -9.97 24.42 -14.02
C ALA A 36 -8.49 24.02 -13.97
N LEU A 37 -7.62 24.92 -13.50
CA LEU A 37 -6.18 24.67 -13.37
C LEU A 37 -5.77 24.13 -12.00
N ALA A 38 -6.63 24.24 -10.99
CA ALA A 38 -6.33 23.80 -9.63
C ALA A 38 -6.22 22.26 -9.58
N PRO A 39 -5.06 21.69 -9.22
CA PRO A 39 -4.93 20.25 -9.00
C PRO A 39 -5.62 19.87 -7.69
N ILE A 40 -6.71 19.11 -7.76
CA ILE A 40 -7.48 18.61 -6.60
C ILE A 40 -7.04 17.17 -6.22
N ASP A 41 -6.09 16.60 -6.96
CA ASP A 41 -5.65 15.22 -6.76
C ASP A 41 -4.81 15.11 -5.48
N SER A 42 -5.42 14.57 -4.43
CA SER A 42 -4.77 14.21 -3.18
C SER A 42 -4.92 12.71 -2.95
N ALA A 43 -3.79 12.00 -2.94
CA ALA A 43 -3.74 10.58 -2.63
C ALA A 43 -2.87 10.36 -1.39
N ALA A 44 -3.42 9.68 -0.38
CA ALA A 44 -2.66 9.22 0.76
C ALA A 44 -1.94 7.91 0.38
N VAL A 45 -0.62 7.96 0.25
CA VAL A 45 0.20 6.77 0.00
C VAL A 45 0.54 6.12 1.33
N ALA A 46 0.09 4.88 1.54
CA ALA A 46 0.41 4.08 2.72
C ALA A 46 1.09 2.76 2.33
N PRO A 47 2.17 2.35 3.02
CA PRO A 47 2.77 1.05 2.79
C PRO A 47 1.85 -0.06 3.32
N GLY A 48 1.58 -1.08 2.49
CA GLY A 48 0.82 -2.27 2.87
C GLY A 48 1.62 -3.53 2.55
N VAL A 49 1.64 -4.50 3.46
CA VAL A 49 2.26 -5.81 3.26
C VAL A 49 1.16 -6.88 3.26
N VAL A 50 1.06 -7.62 2.16
CA VAL A 50 0.15 -8.77 2.04
C VAL A 50 0.91 -10.01 2.46
N THR A 51 0.57 -10.58 3.62
CA THR A 51 1.08 -11.89 4.04
C THR A 51 -0.03 -12.92 3.89
N VAL A 52 0.32 -14.09 3.38
CA VAL A 52 -0.59 -15.24 3.32
C VAL A 52 -0.62 -15.85 4.71
N GLU A 53 -1.81 -16.10 5.26
CA GLU A 53 -2.00 -16.78 6.54
C GLU A 53 -1.57 -18.26 6.40
N SER A 54 -0.26 -18.50 6.40
CA SER A 54 0.32 -19.83 6.28
C SER A 54 0.40 -20.48 7.66
N SER A 55 -0.67 -21.13 8.08
CA SER A 55 -0.65 -22.11 9.18
C SER A 55 -0.01 -23.42 8.73
N ARG A 56 1.29 -23.42 8.36
CA ARG A 56 2.03 -24.68 8.17
C ARG A 56 2.38 -25.23 9.55
N LYS A 57 1.44 -25.94 10.17
CA LYS A 57 1.75 -26.79 11.32
C LYS A 57 2.62 -27.94 10.83
N THR A 58 3.92 -27.84 11.08
CA THR A 58 4.87 -28.93 10.90
C THR A 58 4.50 -30.04 11.89
N VAL A 59 3.72 -31.02 11.45
CA VAL A 59 3.52 -32.25 12.21
C VAL A 59 4.78 -33.09 12.02
N GLN A 60 5.72 -32.98 12.95
CA GLN A 60 6.82 -33.92 13.08
C GLN A 60 6.32 -35.13 13.86
N HIS A 61 6.26 -36.29 13.20
CA HIS A 61 6.09 -37.54 13.93
C HIS A 61 7.32 -37.74 14.84
N PHE A 62 7.09 -38.17 16.07
CA PHE A 62 8.15 -38.35 17.06
C PHE A 62 8.87 -39.71 16.95
N ASP A 63 8.45 -40.56 16.00
CA ASP A 63 8.95 -41.93 15.83
C ASP A 63 10.22 -42.09 14.96
N GLY A 64 10.85 -40.99 14.53
CA GLY A 64 12.14 -41.03 13.84
C GLY A 64 13.26 -41.04 14.86
N GLY A 65 14.23 -41.96 14.72
CA GLY A 65 15.44 -41.97 15.56
C GLY A 65 16.12 -40.60 15.59
N ILE A 66 16.77 -40.27 16.71
CA ILE A 66 17.40 -38.96 16.92
C ILE A 66 18.60 -38.83 15.97
N VAL A 67 18.66 -37.76 15.19
CA VAL A 67 19.80 -37.46 14.32
C VAL A 67 20.96 -36.93 15.17
N GLU A 68 22.11 -37.60 15.12
CA GLU A 68 23.34 -37.15 15.79
C GLU A 68 24.13 -36.19 14.87
N GLN A 69 24.29 -36.56 13.59
CA GLN A 69 25.05 -35.75 12.64
C GLN A 69 24.51 -35.87 11.21
N ILE A 70 24.43 -34.74 10.50
CA ILE A 70 24.18 -34.68 9.05
C ILE A 70 25.51 -34.40 8.36
N LEU A 71 25.89 -35.24 7.39
CA LEU A 71 27.21 -35.22 6.73
C LEU A 71 27.17 -34.58 5.33
N VAL A 72 26.01 -34.06 4.91
CA VAL A 72 25.78 -33.47 3.59
C VAL A 72 25.00 -32.17 3.67
N THR A 73 25.17 -31.32 2.66
CA THR A 73 24.44 -30.05 2.52
C THR A 73 23.43 -30.13 1.37
N GLU A 74 22.40 -29.29 1.42
CA GLU A 74 21.43 -29.12 0.33
C GLU A 74 22.14 -28.87 -1.02
N GLY A 75 21.89 -29.74 -2.00
CA GLY A 75 22.48 -29.66 -3.34
C GLY A 75 23.75 -30.48 -3.58
N ASP A 76 24.26 -31.19 -2.56
CA ASP A 76 25.41 -32.10 -2.74
C ASP A 76 25.08 -33.29 -3.64
N GLN A 77 25.99 -33.63 -4.56
CA GLN A 77 25.93 -34.87 -5.34
C GLN A 77 26.48 -36.02 -4.50
N VAL A 78 25.73 -37.11 -4.40
CA VAL A 78 26.07 -38.27 -3.55
C VAL A 78 26.15 -39.56 -4.36
N GLU A 79 27.06 -40.44 -3.96
CA GLU A 79 27.24 -41.77 -4.58
C GLU A 79 26.52 -42.87 -3.78
N ALA A 80 26.22 -44.00 -4.43
CA ALA A 80 25.56 -45.13 -3.78
C ALA A 80 26.43 -45.72 -2.66
N GLY A 81 25.90 -45.79 -1.45
CA GLY A 81 26.60 -46.27 -0.25
C GLY A 81 27.31 -45.18 0.54
N GLN A 82 27.25 -43.91 0.11
CA GLN A 82 27.76 -42.79 0.88
C GLN A 82 26.93 -42.57 2.16
N LEU A 83 27.61 -42.43 3.29
CA LEU A 83 26.97 -42.10 4.56
C LEU A 83 26.48 -40.65 4.54
N LEU A 84 25.17 -40.45 4.70
CA LEU A 84 24.54 -39.13 4.64
C LEU A 84 24.21 -38.58 6.03
N VAL A 85 23.73 -39.45 6.92
CA VAL A 85 23.23 -39.09 8.25
C VAL A 85 23.65 -40.17 9.25
N HIS A 86 24.11 -39.76 10.43
CA HIS A 86 24.37 -40.60 11.58
C HIS A 86 23.23 -40.43 12.59
N LEU A 87 22.62 -41.53 13.04
CA LEU A 87 21.57 -41.55 14.05
C LEU A 87 22.16 -41.95 15.39
N ASP A 88 21.66 -41.34 16.46
CA ASP A 88 22.02 -41.68 17.85
C ASP A 88 21.59 -43.13 18.14
N ASP A 89 22.55 -43.94 18.57
CA ASP A 89 22.37 -45.37 18.82
C ASP A 89 21.99 -45.70 20.27
N THR A 90 21.88 -44.72 21.16
CA THR A 90 21.68 -44.92 22.61
C THR A 90 20.42 -45.74 22.88
N GLN A 91 19.31 -45.41 22.21
CA GLN A 91 18.03 -46.11 22.39
C GLN A 91 18.08 -47.54 21.82
N VAL A 92 18.72 -47.72 20.66
CA VAL A 92 18.84 -49.02 19.98
C VAL A 92 19.72 -49.97 20.80
N ARG A 93 20.84 -49.47 21.35
CA ARG A 93 21.73 -50.24 22.22
C ARG A 93 21.04 -50.65 23.53
N ALA A 94 20.27 -49.76 24.14
CA ALA A 94 19.53 -50.08 25.36
C ALA A 94 18.47 -51.18 25.14
N GLN A 95 17.75 -51.16 24.01
CA GLN A 95 16.77 -52.22 23.66
C GLN A 95 17.43 -53.57 23.38
N LEU A 96 18.58 -53.57 22.71
CA LEU A 96 19.35 -54.79 22.45
C LEU A 96 19.91 -55.41 23.74
N GLU A 97 20.31 -54.59 24.71
CA GLU A 97 20.80 -55.05 26.02
C GLU A 97 19.68 -55.68 26.85
N ILE A 98 18.44 -55.16 26.78
CA ILE A 98 17.27 -55.76 27.46
C ILE A 98 16.87 -57.11 26.83
N THR A 99 17.12 -57.30 25.54
CA THR A 99 16.71 -58.50 24.80
C THR A 99 17.75 -59.64 24.89
N ARG A 100 18.95 -59.36 25.43
CA ARG A 100 20.04 -60.33 25.58
C ARG A 100 20.05 -60.98 26.96
#